data_AF-A0A519VXY6-F1
#
_entry.id   AF-A0A519VXY6-F1
#
_cell.length_a   1.000
_cell.length_b   1.000
_cell.length_c   1.000
_cell.angle_alpha   90.00
_cell.angle_beta   90.00
_cell.angle_gamma   90.00
#
_symmetry.space_group_name_H-M   'P 1'
#
loop_
_entity.id
_entity.type
_entity.pdbx_description
1 polymer ?
#
loop_
_entity_poly.entity_id
_entity_poly.type
_entity_poly.pdbx_seq_one_letter_code
_entity_poly.pdbx_strand_id
1 'polypeptide(L)'
;SHRLGEVFSILPSTKEINSSSWTQRQTYDSDLEVTRPWYYSTYLLDSDVKVEFVPGKKSGFYKFTFPQASEKNILLAVYNAGPSSFKFISNDEVIGLETYHGNINVYMYGKFTKGAERGSIIKNQKSLDKSITGSGSKVWLSYPKGSSQSIQFKYAISYVSADQAKANFEKELIDTEFESLVRDGEAAWSKVINQIEVKGGTEAQKRSFYTALYRTYERMVDINEYGHYFSGFDNMIHTSQKPFYVDDWAWDTYLAQHPLRIILDPAKEQDMLNSYIDIFI
;
A
#
# COMPACT_ATOMS: atom_id res chain seq x y z
N SER A 1 4.15 -18.81 -5.88
CA SER A 1 4.33 -17.46 -5.31
C SER A 1 2.95 -16.92 -4.99
N HIS A 2 2.65 -16.63 -3.71
CA HIS A 2 1.29 -16.44 -3.16
C HIS A 2 0.79 -14.99 -3.21
N ARG A 3 1.24 -14.22 -4.20
CA ARG A 3 0.85 -12.83 -4.43
C ARG A 3 0.37 -12.75 -5.87
N LEU A 4 -0.94 -12.78 -6.07
CA LEU A 4 -1.53 -12.95 -7.41
C LEU A 4 -1.44 -11.68 -8.28
N GLY A 5 -0.89 -10.60 -7.75
CA GLY A 5 -0.38 -9.47 -8.52
C GLY A 5 -0.23 -8.21 -7.68
N GLU A 6 0.15 -7.14 -8.36
CA GLU A 6 0.47 -5.84 -7.81
C GLU A 6 -0.38 -4.80 -8.53
N VAL A 7 -0.68 -3.69 -7.85
CA VAL A 7 -1.35 -2.52 -8.44
C VAL A 7 -0.64 -1.28 -7.96
N PHE A 8 -0.55 -0.29 -8.84
CA PHE A 8 0.15 0.97 -8.70
C PHE A 8 1.63 0.82 -8.34
N SER A 9 2.52 1.29 -9.20
CA SER A 9 3.95 1.41 -8.91
C SER A 9 4.31 2.86 -8.64
N ILE A 10 5.27 3.05 -7.73
CA ILE A 10 5.89 4.33 -7.42
C ILE A 10 7.40 4.18 -7.47
N LEU A 11 8.09 5.14 -8.10
CA LEU A 11 9.55 5.17 -8.18
C LEU A 11 10.06 6.60 -7.99
N PRO A 12 10.85 6.89 -6.95
CA PRO A 12 11.59 8.13 -6.85
C PRO A 12 12.80 8.11 -7.81
N SER A 13 13.15 9.27 -8.36
CA SER A 13 14.31 9.43 -9.24
C SER A 13 14.90 10.82 -9.14
N THR A 14 16.23 10.91 -9.24
CA THR A 14 16.98 12.17 -9.33
C THR A 14 17.39 12.52 -10.76
N LYS A 15 17.12 11.63 -11.72
CA LYS A 15 17.47 11.79 -13.15
C LYS A 15 16.32 12.44 -13.92
N GLU A 16 16.65 13.04 -15.06
CA GLU A 16 15.65 13.55 -16.00
C GLU A 16 14.68 12.45 -16.44
N ILE A 17 13.39 12.80 -16.52
CA ILE A 17 12.31 11.87 -16.85
C ILE A 17 12.28 11.62 -18.36
N ASN A 18 12.54 10.38 -18.75
CA ASN A 18 12.50 9.91 -20.14
C ASN A 18 11.87 8.51 -20.22
N SER A 19 11.87 7.90 -21.42
CA SER A 19 11.26 6.59 -21.64
C SER A 19 11.89 5.46 -20.81
N SER A 20 13.21 5.52 -20.57
CA SER A 20 13.93 4.50 -19.77
C SER A 20 13.69 4.62 -18.27
N SER A 21 13.24 5.78 -17.78
CA SER A 21 13.00 6.02 -16.35
C SER A 21 11.98 5.05 -15.74
N TRP A 22 11.08 4.49 -16.56
CA TRP A 22 10.00 3.59 -16.14
C TRP A 22 10.39 2.11 -16.03
N THR A 23 11.59 1.76 -16.50
CA THR A 23 12.13 0.40 -16.45
C THR A 23 13.47 0.34 -15.74
N GLN A 24 13.98 1.48 -15.27
CA GLN A 24 15.23 1.58 -14.57
C GLN A 24 15.11 0.96 -13.18
N ARG A 25 15.80 -0.16 -12.98
CA ARG A 25 15.96 -0.76 -11.65
C ARG A 25 16.88 0.11 -10.80
N GLN A 26 16.69 0.05 -9.49
CA GLN A 26 17.54 0.72 -8.52
C GLN A 26 18.25 -0.33 -7.70
N THR A 27 19.56 -0.16 -7.54
CA THR A 27 20.33 -0.94 -6.58
C THR A 27 20.00 -0.47 -5.16
N TYR A 28 19.87 -1.44 -4.25
CA TYR A 28 19.72 -1.20 -2.82
C TYR A 28 20.60 -2.18 -2.05
N ASP A 29 20.94 -1.81 -0.82
CA ASP A 29 21.75 -2.63 0.08
C ASP A 29 20.88 -3.12 1.24
N SER A 30 20.92 -4.43 1.52
CA SER A 30 20.22 -5.02 2.65
C SER A 30 20.74 -4.51 4.00
N ASP A 31 22.00 -4.07 4.07
CA ASP A 31 22.58 -3.48 5.29
C ASP A 31 21.97 -2.10 5.60
N LEU A 32 21.38 -1.44 4.60
CA LEU A 32 20.67 -0.17 4.72
C LEU A 32 19.13 -0.35 4.71
N GLU A 33 18.66 -1.60 4.77
CA GLU A 33 17.25 -1.94 4.78
C GLU A 33 16.74 -2.18 6.20
N VAL A 34 15.59 -1.59 6.51
CA VAL A 34 14.86 -1.83 7.77
C VAL A 34 13.50 -2.41 7.41
N THR A 35 13.26 -3.65 7.83
CA THR A 35 11.97 -4.32 7.65
C THR A 35 11.33 -4.61 9.00
N ARG A 36 10.20 -3.97 9.27
CA ARG A 36 9.34 -4.20 10.43
C ARG A 36 7.89 -4.42 9.97
N PRO A 37 7.06 -5.14 10.73
CA PRO A 37 5.65 -5.35 10.38
C PRO A 37 4.83 -4.07 10.12
N TRP A 38 5.24 -2.94 10.69
CA TRP A 38 4.58 -1.63 10.57
C TRP A 38 5.40 -0.57 9.82
N TYR A 39 6.63 -0.86 9.41
CA TYR A 39 7.51 0.15 8.83
C TYR A 39 8.56 -0.52 7.94
N TYR A 40 8.75 0.06 6.77
CA TYR A 40 9.78 -0.31 5.83
C TYR A 40 10.66 0.90 5.50
N SER A 41 11.96 0.68 5.39
CA SER A 41 12.87 1.67 4.82
C SER A 41 13.99 1.00 4.04
N THR A 42 14.41 1.65 2.97
CA THR A 42 15.56 1.25 2.17
C THR A 42 16.26 2.48 1.61
N TYR A 43 17.48 2.29 1.13
CA TYR A 43 18.28 3.32 0.49
C TYR A 43 18.58 2.93 -0.95
N LEU A 44 18.12 3.76 -1.89
CA LEU A 44 18.33 3.55 -3.32
C LEU A 44 19.66 4.19 -3.72
N LEU A 45 20.68 3.36 -3.92
CA LEU A 45 22.06 3.80 -4.12
C LEU A 45 22.24 4.62 -5.41
N ASP A 46 21.60 4.20 -6.50
CA ASP A 46 21.76 4.86 -7.81
C ASP A 46 21.14 6.27 -7.86
N SER A 47 20.16 6.55 -7.00
CA SER A 47 19.48 7.85 -6.92
C SER A 47 19.84 8.64 -5.68
N ASP A 48 20.56 8.05 -4.72
CA ASP A 48 20.92 8.64 -3.43
C ASP A 48 19.68 9.03 -2.61
N VAL A 49 18.61 8.21 -2.71
CA VAL A 49 17.29 8.48 -2.08
C VAL A 49 17.00 7.49 -0.98
N LYS A 50 16.70 7.99 0.22
CA LYS A 50 16.08 7.17 1.28
C LYS A 50 14.59 7.06 1.02
N VAL A 51 14.06 5.85 1.01
CA VAL A 51 12.63 5.56 0.94
C VAL A 51 12.17 5.00 2.27
N GLU A 52 11.05 5.52 2.77
CA GLU A 52 10.39 5.04 3.97
C GLU A 52 8.90 4.86 3.68
N PHE A 53 8.31 3.79 4.20
CA PHE A 53 6.92 3.43 3.98
C PHE A 53 6.27 2.92 5.26
N VAL A 54 5.04 3.37 5.49
CA VAL A 54 4.21 2.94 6.61
C VAL A 54 2.81 2.59 6.08
N PRO A 55 2.32 1.35 6.31
CA PRO A 55 0.97 0.98 5.95
C PRO A 55 -0.06 1.44 7.01
N GLY A 56 -1.21 1.91 6.53
CA GLY A 56 -2.46 1.97 7.29
C GLY A 56 -3.32 0.73 7.02
N LYS A 57 -4.62 0.79 7.33
CA LYS A 57 -5.55 -0.34 7.11
C LYS A 57 -5.99 -0.45 5.66
N LYS A 58 -6.31 0.69 5.05
CA LYS A 58 -6.69 0.84 3.62
C LYS A 58 -5.81 1.89 2.92
N SER A 59 -4.71 2.25 3.56
CA SER A 59 -3.91 3.42 3.20
C SER A 59 -2.43 3.15 3.36
N GLY A 60 -1.60 4.07 2.86
CA GLY A 60 -0.16 4.00 2.94
C GLY A 60 0.45 5.39 2.92
N PHE A 61 1.63 5.50 3.52
CA PHE A 61 2.35 6.75 3.62
C PHE A 61 3.82 6.53 3.26
N TYR A 62 4.23 7.11 2.13
CA TYR A 62 5.62 7.20 1.72
C TYR A 62 6.27 8.51 2.16
N LYS A 63 7.52 8.41 2.58
CA LYS A 63 8.43 9.53 2.79
C LYS A 63 9.72 9.25 2.02
N PHE A 64 10.06 10.16 1.12
CA PHE A 64 11.25 10.13 0.28
C PHE A 64 12.20 11.23 0.73
N THR A 65 13.43 10.89 1.09
CA THR A 65 14.47 11.89 1.39
C THR A 65 15.46 11.93 0.24
N PHE A 66 15.40 13.01 -0.54
CA PHE A 66 16.26 13.27 -1.69
C PHE A 66 17.55 14.02 -1.32
N PRO A 67 18.59 13.93 -2.15
CA PRO A 67 19.76 14.80 -2.06
C PRO A 67 19.39 16.27 -2.21
N GLN A 68 20.14 17.17 -1.55
CA GLN A 68 19.81 18.59 -1.50
C GLN A 68 19.84 19.28 -2.87
N ALA A 69 20.83 18.96 -3.73
CA ALA A 69 21.06 19.64 -5.01
C ALA A 69 20.54 18.85 -6.23
N SER A 70 19.55 17.96 -6.05
CA SER A 70 19.00 17.15 -7.12
C SER A 70 17.59 17.59 -7.54
N GLU A 71 17.22 17.28 -8.78
CA GLU A 71 15.80 17.18 -9.13
C GLU A 71 15.17 16.08 -8.28
N LYS A 72 13.89 16.23 -7.94
CA LYS A 72 13.17 15.25 -7.12
C LYS A 72 11.95 14.81 -7.90
N ASN A 73 12.08 13.68 -8.59
CA ASN A 73 11.02 13.16 -9.44
C ASN A 73 10.33 12.00 -8.73
N ILE A 74 9.01 11.96 -8.80
CA ILE A 74 8.20 10.81 -8.40
C ILE A 74 7.45 10.33 -9.63
N LEU A 75 7.65 9.06 -9.98
CA LEU A 75 7.02 8.41 -11.11
C LEU A 75 5.92 7.48 -10.58
N LEU A 76 4.69 7.66 -11.05
CA LEU A 76 3.57 6.76 -10.77
C LEU A 76 3.17 6.04 -12.06
N ALA A 77 3.06 4.72 -11.99
CA ALA A 77 2.58 3.89 -13.09
C ALA A 77 1.65 2.79 -12.58
N VAL A 78 1.19 1.95 -13.49
CA VAL A 78 0.37 0.77 -13.24
C VAL A 78 1.15 -0.50 -13.57
N TYR A 79 0.82 -1.61 -12.94
CA TYR A 79 1.43 -2.93 -13.18
C TYR A 79 0.71 -3.72 -14.27
N ASN A 80 -0.61 -3.58 -14.35
CA ASN A 80 -1.48 -4.39 -15.18
C ASN A 80 -1.80 -3.71 -16.50
N ALA A 81 -1.90 -4.51 -17.57
CA ALA A 81 -2.21 -4.04 -18.93
C ALA A 81 -3.69 -3.71 -19.17
N GLY A 82 -4.53 -3.72 -18.13
CA GLY A 82 -5.96 -3.41 -18.21
C GLY A 82 -6.25 -1.91 -18.32
N PRO A 83 -7.55 -1.53 -18.34
CA PRO A 83 -7.95 -0.14 -18.20
C PRO A 83 -7.29 0.51 -16.99
N SER A 84 -6.76 1.71 -17.19
CA SER A 84 -6.19 2.50 -16.11
C SER A 84 -6.38 3.99 -16.36
N SER A 85 -6.32 4.78 -15.31
CA SER A 85 -6.25 6.23 -15.43
C SER A 85 -5.53 6.86 -14.26
N PHE A 86 -4.98 8.04 -14.49
CA PHE A 86 -4.57 8.96 -13.45
C PHE A 86 -5.08 10.36 -13.77
N LYS A 87 -5.51 11.10 -12.76
CA LYS A 87 -5.91 12.50 -12.88
C LYS A 87 -5.47 13.28 -11.66
N PHE A 88 -4.70 14.35 -11.87
CA PHE A 88 -4.44 15.34 -10.84
C PHE A 88 -5.64 16.28 -10.74
N ILE A 89 -6.31 16.28 -9.59
CA ILE A 89 -7.51 17.08 -9.34
C ILE A 89 -7.20 18.40 -8.63
N SER A 90 -5.99 18.54 -8.08
CA SER A 90 -5.47 19.79 -7.50
C SER A 90 -3.95 19.91 -7.73
N ASN A 91 -3.28 20.77 -6.95
CA ASN A 91 -1.82 20.94 -6.97
C ASN A 91 -1.03 19.80 -6.33
N ASP A 92 -1.69 19.00 -5.52
CA ASP A 92 -1.11 17.94 -4.71
C ASP A 92 -1.96 16.66 -4.69
N GLU A 93 -3.20 16.70 -5.19
CA GLU A 93 -4.12 15.57 -5.16
C GLU A 93 -4.16 14.81 -6.49
N VAL A 94 -4.08 13.49 -6.41
CA VAL A 94 -4.20 12.57 -7.54
C VAL A 94 -5.28 11.52 -7.25
N ILE A 95 -6.05 11.20 -8.28
CA ILE A 95 -6.88 9.99 -8.33
C ILE A 95 -6.28 9.02 -9.34
N GLY A 96 -6.33 7.72 -9.03
CA GLY A 96 -5.87 6.65 -9.89
C GLY A 96 -6.91 5.54 -10.02
N LEU A 97 -6.88 4.85 -11.14
CA LEU A 97 -7.63 3.62 -11.40
C LEU A 97 -6.68 2.63 -12.08
N GLU A 98 -6.67 1.40 -11.61
CA GLU A 98 -6.04 0.28 -12.28
C GLU A 98 -6.97 -0.94 -12.23
N THR A 99 -7.26 -1.53 -13.38
CA THR A 99 -8.02 -2.78 -13.47
C THR A 99 -7.08 -3.98 -13.38
N TYR A 100 -7.27 -4.77 -12.33
CA TYR A 100 -6.59 -6.01 -12.03
C TYR A 100 -7.45 -7.21 -12.41
N HIS A 101 -6.83 -8.30 -12.87
CA HIS A 101 -7.50 -9.55 -13.29
C HIS A 101 -8.66 -9.37 -14.31
N GLY A 102 -8.67 -8.27 -15.04
CA GLY A 102 -9.64 -7.97 -16.10
C GLY A 102 -10.96 -7.35 -15.64
N ASN A 103 -11.37 -7.58 -14.39
CA ASN A 103 -12.67 -7.13 -13.85
C ASN A 103 -12.60 -6.46 -12.47
N ILE A 104 -11.48 -6.52 -11.76
CA ILE A 104 -11.35 -5.93 -10.43
C ILE A 104 -10.76 -4.54 -10.56
N ASN A 105 -11.57 -3.51 -10.32
CA ASN A 105 -11.10 -2.13 -10.33
C ASN A 105 -10.52 -1.77 -8.96
N VAL A 106 -9.28 -1.27 -8.94
CA VAL A 106 -8.67 -0.67 -7.76
C VAL A 106 -8.56 0.82 -7.99
N TYR A 107 -9.19 1.58 -7.10
CA TYR A 107 -9.18 3.03 -7.07
C TYR A 107 -8.15 3.51 -6.05
N MET A 108 -7.48 4.63 -6.35
CA MET A 108 -6.55 5.29 -5.45
C MET A 108 -6.90 6.76 -5.32
N TYR A 109 -6.81 7.29 -4.11
CA TYR A 109 -6.76 8.72 -3.84
C TYR A 109 -5.49 9.02 -3.05
N GLY A 110 -4.72 10.06 -3.44
CA GLY A 110 -3.52 10.42 -2.70
C GLY A 110 -3.16 11.89 -2.76
N LYS A 111 -2.37 12.32 -1.77
CA LYS A 111 -1.82 13.67 -1.63
C LYS A 111 -0.31 13.64 -1.56
N PHE A 112 0.32 14.45 -2.40
CA PHE A 112 1.75 14.70 -2.40
C PHE A 112 2.12 15.95 -1.60
N THR A 113 3.40 16.12 -1.26
CA THR A 113 3.93 17.43 -0.87
C THR A 113 3.61 18.47 -1.96
N LYS A 114 3.19 19.68 -1.58
CA LYS A 114 2.90 20.77 -2.53
C LYS A 114 4.17 21.28 -3.22
N GLY A 115 4.00 21.90 -4.39
CA GLY A 115 5.08 22.59 -5.10
C GLY A 115 5.73 21.82 -6.24
N ALA A 116 5.17 20.69 -6.65
CA ALA A 116 5.61 19.94 -7.82
C ALA A 116 5.00 20.47 -9.12
N GLU A 117 5.82 20.53 -10.17
CA GLU A 117 5.33 20.38 -11.54
C GLU A 117 4.88 18.93 -11.73
N ARG A 118 3.84 18.71 -12.52
CA ARG A 118 3.24 17.37 -12.68
C ARG A 118 2.66 17.19 -14.07
N GLY A 119 2.48 15.96 -14.50
CA GLY A 119 1.88 15.68 -15.80
C GLY A 119 1.82 14.19 -16.09
N SER A 120 1.52 13.86 -17.33
CA SER A 120 1.40 12.48 -17.81
C SER A 120 2.47 12.13 -18.83
N ILE A 121 2.55 10.84 -19.18
CA ILE A 121 3.34 10.36 -20.31
C ILE A 121 2.40 9.98 -21.44
N ILE A 122 2.42 10.74 -22.55
CA ILE A 122 1.59 10.50 -23.72
C ILE A 122 2.50 10.08 -24.87
N LYS A 123 2.21 8.94 -25.51
CA LYS A 123 3.03 8.38 -26.60
C LYS A 123 4.53 8.31 -26.24
N ASN A 124 4.83 7.87 -25.02
CA ASN A 124 6.19 7.79 -24.45
C ASN A 124 6.94 9.13 -24.31
N GLN A 125 6.23 10.26 -24.33
CA GLN A 125 6.80 11.59 -24.14
C GLN A 125 6.20 12.29 -22.92
N LYS A 126 7.00 13.11 -22.25
CA LYS A 126 6.58 13.94 -21.11
C LYS A 126 5.56 14.98 -21.60
N SER A 127 4.36 14.99 -21.02
CA SER A 127 3.32 16.00 -21.26
C SER A 127 2.96 16.72 -19.95
N LEU A 128 2.52 17.98 -20.05
CA LEU A 128 1.96 18.74 -18.92
C LEU A 128 0.47 18.43 -18.67
N ASP A 129 -0.13 17.58 -19.50
CA ASP A 129 -1.51 17.12 -19.33
C ASP A 129 -1.68 16.45 -17.97
N LYS A 130 -2.69 16.91 -17.23
CA LYS A 130 -2.93 16.49 -15.84
C LYS A 130 -3.78 15.22 -15.72
N SER A 131 -4.13 14.62 -16.85
CA SER A 131 -4.98 13.43 -16.91
C SER A 131 -4.48 12.51 -18.01
N ILE A 132 -4.58 11.21 -17.77
CA ILE A 132 -4.34 10.16 -18.76
C ILE A 132 -5.27 8.98 -18.49
N THR A 133 -5.79 8.40 -19.56
CA THR A 133 -6.63 7.21 -19.53
C THR A 133 -6.16 6.27 -20.63
N GLY A 134 -6.15 4.97 -20.35
CA GLY A 134 -5.75 3.95 -21.30
C GLY A 134 -5.04 2.79 -20.60
N SER A 135 -4.50 1.85 -21.37
CA SER A 135 -3.63 0.80 -20.82
C SER A 135 -2.24 1.37 -20.52
N GLY A 136 -1.66 1.00 -19.38
CA GLY A 136 -0.30 1.40 -19.01
C GLY A 136 -0.15 2.89 -18.68
N SER A 137 -1.16 3.50 -18.05
CA SER A 137 -1.15 4.92 -17.67
C SER A 137 0.04 5.26 -16.77
N LYS A 138 0.66 6.41 -17.02
CA LYS A 138 1.86 6.89 -16.32
C LYS A 138 1.76 8.39 -16.05
N VAL A 139 2.04 8.80 -14.82
CA VAL A 139 2.13 10.21 -14.41
C VAL A 139 3.38 10.49 -13.60
N TRP A 140 3.84 11.73 -13.67
CA TRP A 140 5.06 12.16 -13.01
C TRP A 140 4.82 13.43 -12.20
N LEU A 141 5.62 13.58 -11.15
CA LEU A 141 5.79 14.81 -10.38
C LEU A 141 7.28 15.15 -10.35
N SER A 142 7.60 16.44 -10.38
CA SER A 142 8.97 16.96 -10.36
C SER A 142 9.03 18.18 -9.46
N TYR A 143 9.85 18.13 -8.41
CA TYR A 143 10.10 19.26 -7.52
C TYR A 143 11.44 19.91 -7.85
N PRO A 144 11.51 21.26 -7.88
CA PRO A 144 12.75 21.99 -8.14
C PRO A 144 13.87 21.65 -7.15
N LYS A 145 15.13 21.79 -7.56
CA LYS A 145 16.31 21.51 -6.70
C LYS A 145 16.27 22.22 -5.34
N GLY A 146 15.77 23.45 -5.27
CA GLY A 146 15.66 24.22 -4.02
C GLY A 146 14.49 23.85 -3.11
N SER A 147 13.66 22.87 -3.46
CA SER A 147 12.56 22.40 -2.59
C SER A 147 13.05 21.56 -1.41
N SER A 148 12.15 21.30 -0.46
CA SER A 148 12.37 20.35 0.64
C SER A 148 12.97 19.03 0.14
N GLN A 149 13.98 18.51 0.86
CA GLN A 149 14.53 17.19 0.63
C GLN A 149 13.50 16.08 0.91
N SER A 150 12.63 16.31 1.89
CA SER A 150 11.58 15.38 2.28
C SER A 150 10.36 15.61 1.41
N ILE A 151 10.06 14.65 0.53
CA ILE A 151 8.83 14.58 -0.27
C ILE A 151 7.97 13.45 0.29
N GLN A 152 6.69 13.73 0.49
CA GLN A 152 5.73 12.83 1.10
C GLN A 152 4.63 12.48 0.11
N PHE A 153 4.15 11.24 0.18
CA PHE A 153 2.96 10.79 -0.53
C PHE A 153 2.09 9.95 0.41
N LYS A 154 0.95 10.52 0.79
CA LYS A 154 -0.12 9.84 1.52
C LYS A 154 -1.12 9.31 0.50
N TYR A 155 -1.58 8.08 0.61
CA TYR A 155 -2.62 7.55 -0.28
C TYR A 155 -3.52 6.53 0.40
N ALA A 156 -4.72 6.35 -0.12
CA ALA A 156 -5.61 5.25 0.22
C ALA A 156 -6.16 4.60 -1.04
N ILE A 157 -6.54 3.33 -0.91
CA ILE A 157 -7.12 2.54 -1.98
C ILE A 157 -8.56 2.14 -1.66
N SER A 158 -9.29 1.75 -2.70
CA SER A 158 -10.63 1.19 -2.61
C SER A 158 -10.89 0.23 -3.76
N TYR A 159 -11.66 -0.82 -3.52
CA TYR A 159 -12.23 -1.67 -4.56
C TYR A 159 -13.66 -1.23 -4.95
N VAL A 160 -14.23 -0.25 -4.25
CA VAL A 160 -15.60 0.24 -4.44
C VAL A 160 -15.64 1.41 -5.41
N SER A 161 -14.92 2.50 -5.12
CA SER A 161 -14.92 3.71 -5.97
C SER A 161 -13.79 4.68 -5.62
N ALA A 162 -13.57 5.68 -6.49
CA ALA A 162 -12.65 6.79 -6.20
C ALA A 162 -13.10 7.64 -4.99
N ASP A 163 -14.41 7.83 -4.82
CA ASP A 163 -14.96 8.55 -3.67
C ASP A 163 -14.76 7.77 -2.37
N GLN A 164 -14.92 6.45 -2.41
CA GLN A 164 -14.62 5.59 -1.26
C GLN A 164 -13.12 5.58 -0.93
N ALA A 165 -12.23 5.56 -1.94
CA ALA A 165 -10.78 5.70 -1.70
C ALA A 165 -10.45 7.04 -1.01
N LYS A 166 -11.11 8.12 -1.40
CA LYS A 166 -10.99 9.42 -0.73
C LYS A 166 -11.54 9.38 0.70
N ALA A 167 -12.69 8.74 0.94
CA ALA A 167 -13.23 8.58 2.29
C ALA A 167 -12.30 7.76 3.20
N ASN A 168 -11.67 6.70 2.67
CA ASN A 168 -10.65 5.93 3.39
C ASN A 168 -9.44 6.80 3.74
N PHE A 169 -8.97 7.63 2.80
CA PHE A 169 -7.90 8.59 3.04
C PHE A 169 -8.26 9.58 4.15
N GLU A 170 -9.44 10.19 4.07
CA GLU A 170 -9.88 11.19 5.05
C GLU A 170 -9.99 10.58 6.45
N LYS A 171 -10.44 9.33 6.55
CA LYS A 171 -10.57 8.62 7.81
C LYS A 171 -9.24 8.20 8.44
N GLU A 172 -8.25 7.84 7.63
CA GLU A 172 -6.99 7.28 8.13
C GLU A 172 -5.81 8.28 8.13
N LEU A 173 -5.79 9.26 7.23
CA LEU A 173 -4.58 10.02 6.90
C LEU A 173 -4.70 11.55 6.94
N ILE A 174 -5.91 12.13 7.06
CA ILE A 174 -6.13 13.60 6.92
C ILE A 174 -5.20 14.42 7.84
N ASP A 175 -5.16 14.06 9.13
CA ASP A 175 -4.38 14.74 10.18
C ASP A 175 -3.25 13.86 10.72
N THR A 176 -2.91 12.79 10.00
CA THR A 176 -1.93 11.79 10.47
C THR A 176 -0.53 12.15 10.02
N GLU A 177 0.37 12.38 10.96
CA GLU A 177 1.80 12.56 10.71
C GLU A 177 2.53 11.22 10.53
N PHE A 178 3.61 11.22 9.76
CA PHE A 178 4.33 9.99 9.39
C PHE A 178 4.80 9.22 10.62
N GLU A 179 5.46 9.91 11.54
CA GLU A 179 5.97 9.34 12.78
C GLU A 179 4.84 8.94 13.74
N SER A 180 3.64 9.53 13.61
CA SER A 180 2.47 9.07 14.37
C SER A 180 1.98 7.73 13.84
N LEU A 181 1.84 7.59 12.51
CA LEU A 181 1.41 6.33 11.91
C LEU A 181 2.40 5.19 12.19
N VAL A 182 3.71 5.48 12.25
CA VAL A 182 4.73 4.50 12.69
C VAL A 182 4.43 3.99 14.09
N ARG A 183 4.17 4.90 15.05
CA ARG A 183 3.87 4.53 16.45
C ARG A 183 2.55 3.77 16.56
N ASP A 184 1.53 4.17 15.81
CA ASP A 184 0.24 3.50 15.82
C ASP A 184 0.34 2.07 15.28
N GLY A 185 1.11 1.88 14.20
CA GLY A 185 1.42 0.56 13.65
C GLY A 185 2.25 -0.30 14.62
N GLU A 186 3.27 0.28 15.25
CA GLU A 186 4.07 -0.40 16.29
C GLU A 186 3.20 -0.84 17.47
N ALA A 187 2.30 0.02 17.94
CA ALA A 187 1.37 -0.29 19.02
C ALA A 187 0.38 -1.39 18.62
N ALA A 188 -0.13 -1.37 17.39
CA ALA A 188 -1.01 -2.42 16.87
C ALA A 188 -0.29 -3.79 16.85
N TRP A 189 0.94 -3.84 16.35
CA TRP A 189 1.72 -5.08 16.34
C TRP A 189 2.20 -5.51 17.71
N SER A 190 2.52 -4.57 18.60
CA SER A 190 2.89 -4.90 19.99
C SER A 190 1.75 -5.62 20.71
N LYS A 191 0.48 -5.23 20.46
CA LYS A 191 -0.68 -5.94 21.00
C LYS A 191 -0.78 -7.38 20.49
N VAL A 192 -0.40 -7.64 19.24
CA VAL A 192 -0.38 -8.98 18.64
C VAL A 192 0.77 -9.82 19.20
N ILE A 193 1.98 -9.27 19.19
CA ILE A 193 3.19 -9.96 19.62
C ILE A 193 3.13 -10.32 21.11
N ASN A 194 2.51 -9.47 21.94
CA ASN A 194 2.38 -9.70 23.38
C ASN A 194 1.22 -10.63 23.76
N GLN A 195 0.50 -11.23 22.80
CA GLN A 195 -0.50 -12.26 23.12
C GLN A 195 0.15 -13.55 23.65
N ILE A 196 1.41 -13.80 23.30
CA ILE A 196 2.19 -14.93 23.81
C ILE A 196 3.56 -14.45 24.29
N GLU A 197 3.80 -14.56 25.60
CA GLU A 197 5.09 -14.27 26.22
C GLU A 197 5.89 -15.55 26.42
N VAL A 198 7.02 -15.68 25.71
CA VAL A 198 7.92 -16.84 25.85
C VAL A 198 9.05 -16.55 26.84
N LYS A 199 9.38 -17.52 27.71
CA LYS A 199 10.50 -17.45 28.65
C LYS A 199 11.56 -18.50 28.31
N GLY A 200 12.83 -18.16 28.50
CA GLY A 200 13.97 -19.00 28.12
C GLY A 200 14.27 -18.97 26.60
N GLY A 201 15.11 -19.89 26.15
CA GLY A 201 15.54 -19.99 24.74
C GLY A 201 16.57 -18.94 24.30
N THR A 202 17.14 -19.15 23.12
CA THR A 202 18.08 -18.22 22.47
C THR A 202 17.35 -17.10 21.72
N GLU A 203 18.04 -15.99 21.45
CA GLU A 203 17.48 -14.89 20.63
C GLU A 203 17.08 -15.35 19.23
N ALA A 204 17.79 -16.33 18.65
CA ALA A 204 17.42 -16.93 17.37
C ALA A 204 16.06 -17.65 17.46
N GLN A 205 15.84 -18.45 18.51
CA GLN A 205 14.57 -19.15 18.73
C GLN A 205 13.41 -18.17 18.96
N LYS A 206 13.62 -17.12 19.76
CA LYS A 206 12.61 -16.07 19.97
C LYS A 206 12.27 -15.35 18.66
N ARG A 207 13.28 -15.03 17.85
CA ARG A 207 13.08 -14.42 16.52
C ARG A 207 12.26 -15.31 15.61
N SER A 208 12.57 -16.61 15.52
CA SER A 208 11.79 -17.57 14.74
C SER A 208 10.35 -17.66 15.23
N PHE A 209 10.14 -17.74 16.55
CA PHE A 209 8.81 -17.81 17.15
C PHE A 209 7.97 -16.56 16.84
N TYR A 210 8.48 -15.36 17.12
CA TYR A 210 7.73 -14.12 16.89
C TYR A 210 7.55 -13.79 15.41
N THR A 211 8.48 -14.23 14.55
CA THR A 211 8.31 -14.13 13.10
C THR A 211 7.21 -15.08 12.61
N ALA A 212 7.14 -16.32 13.14
CA ALA A 212 6.06 -17.25 12.84
C ALA A 212 4.71 -16.70 13.32
N LEU A 213 4.63 -16.16 14.54
CA LEU A 213 3.43 -15.52 15.06
C LEU A 213 3.03 -14.32 14.19
N TYR A 214 3.95 -13.45 13.79
CA TYR A 214 3.66 -12.37 12.84
C TYR A 214 3.02 -12.90 11.55
N ARG A 215 3.55 -13.98 10.98
CA ARG A 215 3.04 -14.59 9.74
C ARG A 215 1.62 -15.12 9.88
N THR A 216 1.19 -15.54 11.08
CA THR A 216 -0.20 -15.95 11.30
C THR A 216 -1.20 -14.78 11.32
N TYR A 217 -0.76 -13.53 11.13
CA TYR A 217 -1.64 -12.34 11.04
C TYR A 217 -1.63 -11.68 9.67
N GLU A 218 -0.85 -12.18 8.70
CA GLU A 218 -0.78 -11.60 7.35
C GLU A 218 -2.09 -11.74 6.56
N ARG A 219 -2.85 -12.81 6.84
CA ARG A 219 -4.05 -13.27 6.13
C ARG A 219 -4.99 -13.93 7.09
N MET A 220 -6.32 -13.80 7.03
CA MET A 220 -7.12 -13.15 5.99
C MET A 220 -7.04 -11.61 6.06
N VAL A 221 -7.43 -10.96 4.97
CA VAL A 221 -7.51 -9.49 4.87
C VAL A 221 -8.96 -9.05 4.92
N ASP A 222 -9.29 -8.15 5.84
CA ASP A 222 -10.58 -7.45 5.84
C ASP A 222 -10.60 -6.46 4.66
N ILE A 223 -11.53 -6.64 3.73
CA ILE A 223 -11.76 -5.73 2.60
C ILE A 223 -12.99 -4.84 2.81
N ASN A 224 -13.63 -4.86 3.98
CA ASN A 224 -14.64 -3.88 4.32
C ASN A 224 -14.02 -2.49 4.46
N GLU A 225 -14.61 -1.53 3.76
CA GLU A 225 -14.22 -0.13 3.66
C GLU A 225 -15.24 0.75 4.39
N TYR A 226 -15.43 0.47 5.69
CA TYR A 226 -16.27 1.25 6.59
C TYR A 226 -17.76 1.26 6.24
N GLY A 227 -18.28 0.09 5.86
CA GLY A 227 -19.70 -0.08 5.55
C GLY A 227 -19.95 -0.72 4.19
N HIS A 228 -18.95 -0.70 3.30
CA HIS A 228 -19.05 -1.23 1.94
C HIS A 228 -17.86 -2.11 1.60
N TYR A 229 -18.06 -3.14 0.80
CA TYR A 229 -16.98 -3.90 0.18
C TYR A 229 -17.38 -4.34 -1.22
N PHE A 230 -16.39 -4.43 -2.12
CA PHE A 230 -16.57 -5.09 -3.40
C PHE A 230 -16.26 -6.58 -3.22
N SER A 231 -17.19 -7.45 -3.57
CA SER A 231 -17.00 -8.90 -3.56
C SER A 231 -16.52 -9.37 -4.92
N GLY A 232 -15.32 -9.97 -4.96
CA GLY A 232 -14.80 -10.61 -6.17
C GLY A 232 -15.53 -11.91 -6.54
N PHE A 233 -16.41 -12.43 -5.69
CA PHE A 233 -17.12 -13.69 -5.93
C PHE A 233 -18.35 -13.52 -6.83
N ASP A 234 -19.05 -12.39 -6.70
CA ASP A 234 -20.24 -12.04 -7.49
C ASP A 234 -20.08 -10.76 -8.33
N ASN A 235 -18.96 -10.05 -8.18
CA ASN A 235 -18.66 -8.76 -8.79
C ASN A 235 -19.62 -7.63 -8.39
N MET A 236 -20.14 -7.68 -7.16
CA MET A 236 -21.05 -6.67 -6.62
C MET A 236 -20.47 -5.91 -5.43
N ILE A 237 -20.98 -4.69 -5.23
CA ILE A 237 -20.71 -3.92 -4.01
C ILE A 237 -21.78 -4.28 -2.98
N HIS A 238 -21.32 -4.73 -1.82
CA HIS A 238 -22.14 -5.09 -0.67
C HIS A 238 -22.09 -4.01 0.40
N THR A 239 -23.13 -3.95 1.24
CA THR A 239 -23.17 -3.07 2.41
C THR A 239 -23.21 -3.93 3.67
N SER A 240 -22.24 -3.74 4.56
CA SER A 240 -22.16 -4.48 5.82
C SER A 240 -21.44 -3.66 6.88
N GLN A 241 -21.98 -3.68 8.10
CA GLN A 241 -21.30 -3.13 9.28
C GLN A 241 -20.31 -4.11 9.91
N LYS A 242 -20.28 -5.37 9.42
CA LYS A 242 -19.32 -6.38 9.84
C LYS A 242 -18.11 -6.38 8.90
N PRO A 243 -16.92 -6.74 9.39
CA PRO A 243 -15.77 -7.03 8.53
C PRO A 243 -16.11 -8.10 7.48
N PHE A 244 -15.45 -8.03 6.33
CA PHE A 244 -15.55 -9.07 5.32
C PHE A 244 -14.15 -9.48 4.91
N TYR A 245 -13.75 -10.68 5.33
CA TYR A 245 -12.42 -11.21 5.18
C TYR A 245 -12.29 -12.07 3.91
N VAL A 246 -11.18 -11.89 3.20
CA VAL A 246 -10.81 -12.69 2.01
C VAL A 246 -9.35 -13.14 2.08
N ASP A 247 -8.93 -13.89 1.07
CA ASP A 247 -7.55 -14.37 0.88
C ASP A 247 -7.12 -15.37 1.96
N ASP A 248 -7.90 -16.46 2.08
CA ASP A 248 -7.55 -17.63 2.90
C ASP A 248 -7.23 -18.85 2.05
N TRP A 249 -6.33 -19.70 2.57
CA TRP A 249 -6.04 -21.01 2.02
C TRP A 249 -6.53 -22.08 2.97
N ALA A 250 -7.85 -22.25 3.02
CA ALA A 250 -8.53 -23.10 3.99
C ALA A 250 -7.99 -24.54 4.06
N TRP A 251 -7.40 -25.08 2.98
CA TRP A 251 -6.76 -26.41 2.98
C TRP A 251 -5.47 -26.47 3.82
N ASP A 252 -4.76 -25.36 3.99
CA ASP A 252 -3.57 -25.28 4.85
C ASP A 252 -3.93 -24.74 6.24
N THR A 253 -4.73 -23.68 6.29
CA THR A 253 -4.95 -22.87 7.50
C THR A 253 -5.84 -23.58 8.54
N TYR A 254 -6.68 -24.54 8.14
CA TYR A 254 -7.53 -25.29 9.07
C TYR A 254 -6.74 -26.12 10.09
N LEU A 255 -5.52 -26.55 9.74
CA LEU A 255 -4.73 -27.46 10.57
C LEU A 255 -4.24 -26.81 11.87
N ALA A 256 -3.87 -25.52 11.82
CA ALA A 256 -3.22 -24.86 12.95
C ALA A 256 -3.52 -23.36 13.06
N GLN A 257 -3.68 -22.65 11.93
CA GLN A 257 -3.85 -21.20 11.95
C GLN A 257 -5.23 -20.79 12.48
N HIS A 258 -6.31 -21.37 11.95
CA HIS A 258 -7.67 -21.14 12.48
C HIS A 258 -7.80 -21.59 13.94
N PRO A 259 -7.36 -22.82 14.34
CA PRO A 259 -7.34 -23.20 15.75
C PRO A 259 -6.59 -22.22 16.67
N LEU A 260 -5.41 -21.74 16.25
CA LEU A 260 -4.64 -20.76 17.01
C LEU A 260 -5.44 -19.46 17.22
N ARG A 261 -6.14 -18.96 16.19
CA ARG A 261 -6.95 -17.75 16.29
C ARG A 261 -8.17 -17.91 17.18
N ILE A 262 -8.81 -19.09 17.19
CA ILE A 262 -9.89 -19.38 18.14
C ILE A 262 -9.40 -19.20 19.59
N ILE A 263 -8.14 -19.57 19.86
CA ILE A 263 -7.54 -19.44 21.20
C ILE A 263 -7.18 -17.99 21.50
N LEU A 264 -6.55 -17.28 20.54
CA LEU A 264 -5.97 -15.96 20.77
C LEU A 264 -6.96 -14.79 20.59
N ASP A 265 -7.88 -14.89 19.64
CA ASP A 265 -8.86 -13.85 19.28
C ASP A 265 -10.13 -14.48 18.67
N PRO A 266 -10.96 -15.15 19.50
CA PRO A 266 -12.14 -15.88 19.02
C PRO A 266 -13.16 -14.97 18.32
N ALA A 267 -13.27 -13.70 18.70
CA ALA A 267 -14.19 -12.76 18.08
C ALA A 267 -13.77 -12.44 16.65
N LYS A 268 -12.49 -12.15 16.43
CA LYS A 268 -11.97 -11.90 15.08
C LYS A 268 -12.06 -13.14 14.19
N GLU A 269 -11.78 -14.31 14.76
CA GLU A 269 -11.93 -15.57 14.03
C GLU A 269 -13.38 -15.84 13.65
N GLN A 270 -14.35 -15.52 14.51
CA GLN A 270 -15.77 -15.60 14.17
C GLN A 270 -16.14 -14.67 13.01
N ASP A 271 -15.59 -13.45 12.93
CA ASP A 271 -15.79 -12.56 11.79
C ASP A 271 -15.22 -13.14 10.48
N MET A 272 -14.04 -13.79 10.55
CA MET A 272 -13.45 -14.50 9.41
C MET A 272 -14.34 -15.65 8.94
N LEU A 273 -14.84 -16.47 9.86
CA LEU A 273 -15.73 -17.60 9.54
C LEU A 273 -17.08 -17.15 8.97
N ASN A 274 -17.65 -16.05 9.49
CA ASN A 274 -18.87 -15.46 8.94
C ASN A 274 -18.67 -15.01 7.49
N SER A 275 -17.48 -14.52 7.15
CA SER A 275 -17.18 -14.09 5.77
C SER A 275 -17.28 -15.26 4.78
N TYR A 276 -17.01 -16.50 5.18
CA TYR A 276 -17.26 -17.67 4.33
C TYR A 276 -18.74 -17.90 4.04
N ILE A 277 -19.60 -17.61 5.01
CA ILE A 277 -21.05 -17.78 4.85
C ILE A 277 -21.57 -16.70 3.91
N ASP A 278 -21.12 -15.46 4.09
CA ASP A 278 -21.51 -14.29 3.31
C ASP A 278 -21.08 -14.37 1.83
N ILE A 279 -20.16 -15.28 1.46
CA ILE A 279 -19.84 -15.56 0.04
C ILE A 279 -21.02 -16.23 -0.69
N PHE A 280 -21.86 -16.99 0.02
CA PHE A 280 -22.90 -17.83 -0.58
C PHE A 280 -24.32 -17.26 -0.49
N ILE A 281 -24.49 -16.10 0.16
CA ILE A 281 -25.80 -15.46 0.43
C ILE A 281 -25.87 -14.16 -0.35
#